data_AF-A0A820DXY9-F1
#
_entry.id   AF-A0A820DXY9-F1
#
_cell.length_a   1.000
_cell.length_b   1.000
_cell.length_c   1.000
_cell.angle_alpha   90.00
_cell.angle_beta   90.00
_cell.angle_gamma   90.00
#
_symmetry.space_group_name_H-M   'P 1'
#
loop_
_entity.id
_entity.type
_entity.pdbx_description
1 polymer ?
#
loop_
_entity_poly.entity_id
_entity_poly.type
_entity_poly.pdbx_seq_one_letter_code
_entity_poly.pdbx_strand_id
1 'polypeptide(L)'
;MLLFLNTDANYSTGWLGYDFVINRNVRSSQETSLERNNASNSYIWTKIADISYAMKGKELELMIPRKLLSIPASYVTIDFKWADNIQQDGTWSDFTLNGDSAPPDRFNFRAQLN
;
A
#
# COMPACT_ATOMS: atom_id res chain seq x y z
N MET A 1 -0.23 8.89 -6.94
CA MET A 1 0.53 7.66 -6.61
C MET A 1 0.03 7.04 -5.32
N LEU A 2 -0.25 5.74 -5.33
CA LEU A 2 -0.71 4.90 -4.23
C LEU A 2 0.40 3.90 -3.86
N LEU A 3 0.46 3.51 -2.60
CA LEU A 3 1.32 2.42 -2.11
C LEU A 3 0.43 1.31 -1.56
N PHE A 4 0.56 0.12 -2.14
CA PHE A 4 -0.09 -1.09 -1.66
C PHE A 4 0.90 -1.93 -0.86
N LEU A 5 0.47 -2.43 0.30
CA LEU A 5 1.30 -3.21 1.21
C LEU A 5 0.63 -4.55 1.54
N ASN A 6 1.39 -5.63 1.42
CA ASN A 6 1.15 -6.90 2.08
C ASN A 6 2.13 -6.98 3.25
N THR A 7 1.61 -7.14 4.46
CA THR A 7 2.43 -7.14 5.69
C THR A 7 2.32 -8.43 6.49
N ASP A 8 1.43 -9.34 6.08
CA ASP A 8 1.28 -10.67 6.67
C ASP A 8 1.97 -11.78 5.84
N ALA A 9 2.56 -11.43 4.70
CA ALA A 9 3.14 -12.31 3.69
C ALA A 9 2.17 -13.39 3.16
N ASN A 10 0.86 -13.17 3.31
CA ASN A 10 -0.19 -14.06 2.87
C ASN A 10 -0.89 -13.49 1.64
N TYR A 11 -0.75 -14.16 0.49
CA TYR A 11 -1.39 -13.70 -0.75
C TYR A 11 -2.85 -14.13 -0.88
N SER A 12 -3.40 -14.86 0.11
CA SER A 12 -4.83 -15.21 0.16
C SER A 12 -5.69 -14.20 0.93
N THR A 13 -5.07 -13.20 1.57
CA THR A 13 -5.73 -12.11 2.29
C THR A 13 -5.70 -10.82 1.46
N GLY A 14 -6.52 -9.85 1.84
CA GLY A 14 -6.54 -8.56 1.17
C GLY A 14 -7.03 -8.59 -0.29
N TRP A 15 -6.83 -7.48 -1.00
CA TRP A 15 -7.09 -7.42 -2.45
C TRP A 15 -5.79 -7.72 -3.20
N LEU A 16 -5.78 -8.80 -4.00
CA LEU A 16 -4.57 -9.27 -4.71
C LEU A 16 -3.38 -9.52 -3.77
N GLY A 17 -3.66 -9.89 -2.52
CA GLY A 17 -2.64 -10.06 -1.48
C GLY A 17 -2.36 -8.79 -0.67
N TYR A 18 -2.87 -7.60 -1.01
CA TYR A 18 -2.55 -6.38 -0.27
C TYR A 18 -3.52 -6.11 0.88
N ASP A 19 -2.97 -6.01 2.07
CA ASP A 19 -3.67 -5.71 3.32
C ASP A 19 -3.97 -4.22 3.49
N PHE A 20 -3.13 -3.36 2.92
CA PHE A 20 -3.23 -1.91 3.05
C PHE A 20 -3.04 -1.17 1.74
N VAL A 21 -3.66 0.01 1.68
CA VAL A 21 -3.39 1.02 0.66
C VAL A 21 -3.18 2.38 1.33
N ILE A 22 -2.23 3.13 0.81
CA ILE A 22 -1.85 4.45 1.31
C ILE A 22 -2.09 5.47 0.21
N ASN A 23 -2.39 6.71 0.61
CA ASN A 23 -2.46 7.88 -0.26
C ASN A 23 -3.67 7.94 -1.20
N ARG A 24 -4.74 7.19 -0.92
CA ARG A 24 -6.02 7.37 -1.63
C ARG A 24 -6.67 8.72 -1.32
N ASN A 25 -6.43 9.25 -0.12
CA ASN A 25 -6.95 10.54 0.34
C ASN A 25 -5.85 11.36 1.02
N VAL A 26 -5.26 12.32 0.31
CA VAL A 26 -4.32 13.30 0.88
C VAL A 26 -5.09 14.23 1.82
N ARG A 27 -4.60 14.40 3.05
CA ARG A 27 -5.26 15.23 4.07
C ARG A 27 -4.68 16.64 4.12
N SER A 28 -3.37 16.74 3.94
CA SER A 28 -2.61 17.98 3.96
C SER A 28 -1.30 17.81 3.19
N SER A 29 -0.45 18.84 3.21
CA SER A 29 0.92 18.77 2.68
C SER A 29 1.85 17.85 3.49
N GLN A 30 1.41 17.33 4.64
CA GLN A 30 2.22 16.53 5.56
C GLN A 30 1.54 15.23 6.01
N GLU A 31 0.26 15.02 5.67
CA GLU A 31 -0.50 13.86 6.11
C GLU A 31 -1.35 13.24 5.00
N THR A 32 -1.42 11.91 5.00
CA THR A 32 -2.20 11.15 4.02
C THR A 32 -2.89 9.94 4.66
N SER A 33 -3.85 9.35 3.96
CA SER A 33 -4.62 8.21 4.47
C SER A 33 -3.81 6.91 4.50
N LEU A 34 -3.99 6.16 5.59
CA LEU A 34 -3.72 4.73 5.66
C LEU A 34 -5.06 3.99 5.75
N GLU A 35 -5.30 3.10 4.81
CA GLU A 35 -6.54 2.33 4.70
C GLU A 35 -6.23 0.83 4.74
N ARG A 36 -7.07 0.07 5.44
CA ARG A 36 -6.98 -1.39 5.55
C ARG A 36 -8.02 -2.06 4.67
N ASN A 37 -7.68 -3.19 4.08
CA ASN A 37 -8.61 -4.06 3.39
C ASN A 37 -9.48 -4.82 4.40
N ASN A 38 -10.80 -4.73 4.28
CA ASN A 38 -11.73 -5.34 5.23
C ASN A 38 -12.34 -6.66 4.77
N ALA A 39 -12.07 -7.12 3.55
CA ALA A 39 -12.65 -8.34 3.00
C ALA A 39 -11.75 -8.95 1.90
N SER A 40 -11.31 -10.19 2.11
CA SER A 40 -10.45 -10.91 1.18
C SER A 40 -11.00 -10.90 -0.25
N ASN A 41 -10.10 -10.68 -1.21
CA ASN A 41 -10.37 -10.60 -2.65
C ASN A 41 -11.34 -9.48 -3.07
N SER A 42 -11.48 -8.40 -2.29
CA SER A 42 -12.33 -7.25 -2.66
C SER A 42 -11.57 -5.93 -2.58
N TYR A 43 -11.84 -5.01 -3.50
CA TYR A 43 -11.26 -3.65 -3.48
C TYR A 43 -12.03 -2.73 -2.52
N ILE A 44 -12.13 -3.14 -1.26
CA ILE A 44 -12.85 -2.40 -0.22
C ILE A 44 -11.86 -1.98 0.85
N TRP A 45 -11.58 -0.67 0.87
CA TRP A 45 -10.62 -0.05 1.76
C TRP A 45 -11.33 0.82 2.78
N THR A 46 -10.94 0.68 4.05
CA THR A 46 -11.46 1.50 5.14
C THR A 46 -10.32 2.24 5.81
N LYS A 47 -10.47 3.55 5.95
CA LYS A 47 -9.50 4.39 6.65
C LYS A 47 -9.34 3.95 8.10
N ILE A 48 -8.10 3.75 8.51
CA ILE A 48 -7.74 3.39 9.90
C ILE A 48 -6.88 4.46 10.58
N ALA A 49 -6.18 5.30 9.82
CA ALA A 49 -5.38 6.40 10.35
C ALA A 49 -5.08 7.47 9.28
N ASP A 50 -4.67 8.65 9.74
CA ASP A 50 -3.84 9.56 8.96
C ASP A 50 -2.39 9.34 9.37
N ILE A 51 -1.48 9.30 8.40
CA ILE A 51 -0.05 9.08 8.61
C ILE A 51 0.75 10.25 8.06
N SER A 52 1.87 10.55 8.70
CA SER A 52 2.76 11.61 8.24
C SER A 52 3.54 11.18 7.01
N TYR A 53 3.71 12.10 6.06
CA TYR A 53 4.59 11.94 4.92
C TYR A 53 5.35 13.25 4.66
N ALA A 54 6.50 13.13 3.99
CA ALA A 54 7.29 14.27 3.55
C ALA A 54 7.72 14.06 2.10
N MET A 55 7.80 15.16 1.35
CA MET A 55 8.23 15.18 -0.04
C MET A 55 9.41 16.14 -0.18
N LYS A 56 10.47 15.69 -0.85
CA LYS A 56 11.59 16.56 -1.26
C LYS A 56 12.01 16.21 -2.69
N GLY A 57 11.66 17.06 -3.65
CA GLY A 57 11.93 16.79 -5.06
C GLY A 57 11.24 15.52 -5.54
N LYS A 58 12.02 14.46 -5.83
CA LYS A 58 11.53 13.15 -6.29
C LYS A 58 11.52 12.09 -5.19
N GLU A 59 11.73 12.49 -3.94
CA GLU A 59 11.78 11.60 -2.78
C GLU A 59 10.49 11.76 -1.96
N LEU A 60 9.91 10.62 -1.57
CA LEU A 60 8.75 10.50 -0.70
C LEU A 60 9.14 9.67 0.51
N GLU A 61 8.92 10.20 1.70
CA GLU A 61 9.07 9.47 2.97
C GLU A 61 7.71 9.31 3.65
N LEU A 62 7.47 8.14 4.23
CA LEU A 62 6.25 7.79 4.96
C LEU A 62 6.61 7.33 6.38
N MET A 63 5.88 7.81 7.38
CA MET A 63 6.04 7.37 8.76
C MET A 63 4.80 6.59 9.22
N ILE A 64 4.95 5.28 9.42
CA ILE A 64 3.84 4.40 9.80
C ILE A 64 4.19 3.62 11.07
N PRO A 65 3.41 3.77 12.16
CA PRO A 65 3.55 2.90 13.33
C PRO A 65 3.34 1.43 12.97
N ARG A 66 4.31 0.55 13.31
CA ARG A 66 4.25 -0.90 13.04
C ARG A 66 2.95 -1.57 13.51
N LYS A 67 2.41 -1.12 14.64
CA LYS A 67 1.15 -1.62 15.21
C LYS A 67 -0.04 -1.45 14.26
N LEU A 68 -0.09 -0.39 13.46
CA LEU A 68 -1.17 -0.18 12.49
C LEU A 68 -1.11 -1.20 11.35
N LEU A 69 0.11 -1.61 10.98
CA LEU A 69 0.40 -2.61 9.95
C LEU A 69 0.38 -4.05 10.45
N SER A 70 0.09 -4.29 11.73
CA SER A 70 0.13 -5.62 12.35
C SER A 70 1.50 -6.33 12.23
N ILE A 71 2.59 -5.57 12.05
CA ILE A 71 3.95 -6.12 11.91
C ILE A 71 4.56 -6.34 13.30
N PRO A 72 5.16 -7.51 13.59
CA PRO A 72 5.80 -7.78 14.87
C PRO A 72 7.06 -6.93 15.07
N ALA A 73 7.51 -6.82 16.33
CA ALA A 73 8.73 -6.07 16.64
C ALA A 73 10.02 -6.77 16.20
N SER A 74 9.98 -8.11 16.11
CA SER A 74 11.14 -8.99 15.93
C SER A 74 11.66 -9.10 14.51
N TYR A 75 10.82 -8.87 13.50
CA TYR A 75 11.21 -8.89 12.10
C TYR A 75 10.23 -8.05 11.29
N VAL A 76 10.70 -7.49 10.18
CA VAL A 76 9.84 -6.77 9.23
C VAL A 76 10.01 -7.41 7.87
N THR A 77 8.92 -8.00 7.36
CA THR A 77 8.78 -8.40 5.96
C THR A 77 7.60 -7.65 5.39
N ILE A 78 7.81 -6.90 4.32
CA ILE A 78 6.76 -6.15 3.63
C ILE A 78 6.92 -6.40 2.15
N ASP A 79 5.85 -6.89 1.51
CA ASP A 79 5.74 -6.87 0.06
C ASP A 79 4.94 -5.66 -0.36
N PHE A 80 5.39 -4.97 -1.40
CA PHE A 80 4.77 -3.71 -1.79
C PHE A 80 4.83 -3.42 -3.28
N LYS A 81 3.89 -2.58 -3.69
CA LYS A 81 3.75 -2.06 -5.05
C LYS A 81 3.34 -0.60 -5.02
N TRP A 82 4.01 0.21 -5.82
CA TRP A 82 3.57 1.54 -6.18
C TRP A 82 2.65 1.48 -7.41
N ALA A 83 1.60 2.28 -7.41
CA ALA A 83 0.75 2.46 -8.58
C ALA A 83 0.40 3.94 -8.75
N ASP A 84 0.53 4.49 -9.94
CA ASP A 84 0.16 5.87 -10.22
C ASP A 84 -0.84 5.96 -11.37
N ASN A 85 -1.81 6.85 -11.24
CA ASN A 85 -2.85 7.10 -12.24
C ASN A 85 -3.64 5.84 -12.71
N ILE A 86 -3.81 4.85 -11.82
CA ILE A 86 -4.69 3.69 -12.03
C ILE A 86 -6.17 4.08 -11.85
N GLN A 87 -7.11 3.28 -12.34
CA GLN A 87 -8.55 3.57 -12.28
C GLN A 87 -9.21 3.25 -10.93
N GLN A 88 -8.56 2.41 -10.12
CA GLN A 88 -9.07 1.89 -8.86
C GLN A 88 -10.41 1.15 -8.99
N ASP A 89 -10.61 0.43 -10.11
CA ASP A 89 -11.84 -0.30 -10.41
C ASP A 89 -11.96 -1.66 -9.68
N GLY A 90 -10.90 -2.05 -8.98
CA GLY A 90 -10.81 -3.28 -8.20
C GLY A 90 -10.48 -4.53 -9.01
N THR A 91 -10.13 -4.39 -10.28
CA THR A 91 -9.64 -5.48 -11.13
C THR A 91 -8.11 -5.56 -11.12
N TRP A 92 -7.57 -6.76 -11.27
CA TRP A 92 -6.11 -6.94 -11.34
C TRP A 92 -5.47 -6.24 -12.54
N SER A 93 -6.24 -6.04 -13.61
CA SER A 93 -5.81 -5.36 -14.83
C SER A 93 -5.47 -3.89 -14.60
N ASP A 94 -5.89 -3.33 -13.48
CA ASP A 94 -5.58 -1.94 -13.14
C ASP A 94 -4.08 -1.71 -12.89
N PHE A 95 -3.32 -2.77 -12.59
CA PHE A 95 -1.85 -2.72 -12.52
C PHE A 95 -1.14 -2.93 -13.85
N THR A 96 -1.86 -3.19 -14.95
CA THR A 96 -1.27 -3.50 -16.27
C THR A 96 -1.81 -2.67 -17.43
N LEU A 97 -3.06 -2.22 -17.36
CA LEU A 97 -3.73 -1.53 -18.47
C LEU A 97 -3.75 -0.01 -18.31
N ASN A 98 -3.80 0.48 -17.07
CA ASN A 98 -3.97 1.91 -16.78
C ASN A 98 -2.83 2.41 -15.89
N GLY A 99 -2.38 3.63 -16.16
CA GLY A 99 -1.34 4.28 -15.36
C GLY A 99 -0.01 3.53 -15.42
N ASP A 100 0.74 3.62 -14.32
CA ASP A 100 2.03 2.96 -14.15
C ASP A 100 2.06 2.18 -12.84
N SER A 101 2.72 1.03 -12.84
CA SER A 101 2.98 0.25 -11.63
C SER A 101 4.47 -0.08 -11.48
N ALA A 102 4.95 -0.04 -10.24
CA ALA A 102 6.32 -0.40 -9.87
C ALA A 102 6.30 -1.40 -8.70
N PRO A 103 6.73 -2.65 -8.90
CA PRO A 103 7.20 -3.21 -10.17
C PRO A 103 6.02 -3.45 -11.14
N PRO A 104 6.27 -3.68 -12.44
CA PRO A 104 5.20 -3.89 -13.41
C PRO A 104 4.43 -5.20 -13.16
N ASP A 105 3.21 -5.27 -13.68
CA ASP A 105 2.38 -6.49 -13.72
C ASP A 105 2.22 -7.16 -12.33
N ARG A 106 2.29 -8.49 -12.25
CA ARG A 106 2.08 -9.28 -11.01
C ARG A 106 3.28 -9.34 -10.07
N PHE A 107 4.36 -8.60 -10.35
CA PHE A 107 5.53 -8.60 -9.48
C PHE A 107 5.30 -7.77 -8.21
N ASN A 108 6.11 -8.01 -7.18
CA ASN A 108 6.17 -7.22 -5.95
C ASN A 108 7.62 -6.93 -5.57
N PHE A 109 7.87 -5.77 -4.98
CA PHE A 109 9.10 -5.58 -4.21
C PHE A 109 8.93 -6.24 -2.85
N ARG A 110 10.04 -6.74 -2.29
CA ARG A 110 10.09 -7.28 -0.93
C ARG A 110 11.17 -6.55 -0.14
N ALA A 111 10.79 -5.97 0.99
CA ALA A 111 11.71 -5.42 1.98
C ALA A 111 11.79 -6.36 3.18
N GLN A 112 13.01 -6.67 3.60
CA GLN A 112 13.29 -7.43 4.82
C GLN A 112 14.25 -6.63 5.69
N LEU A 113 13.86 -6.38 6.94
CA LEU A 113 14.69 -5.71 7.93
C LEU A 113 14.89 -6.67 9.10
N ASN A 114 16.17 -6.93 9.40
CA ASN A 114 16.64 -7.76 10.51
C ASN A 114 17.07 -6.89 11.69
#